data_AF-A0A1H4MX01-F1
#
_entry.id   AF-A0A1H4MX01-F1
#
_cell.length_a   1.000
_cell.length_b   1.000
_cell.length_c   1.000
_cell.angle_alpha   90.00
_cell.angle_beta   90.00
_cell.angle_gamma   90.00
#
_symmetry.space_group_name_H-M   'P 1'
#
loop_
_entity.id
_entity.type
_entity.pdbx_description
1 polymer ?
#
loop_
_entity_poly.entity_id
_entity_poly.type
_entity_poly.pdbx_seq_one_letter_code
_entity_poly.pdbx_strand_id
1 'polypeptide(L)'
;MAPELAAAIEAGHRPVKVTPAAEVHTLAATLWHAATGTWPFGYAGGKGPEHPLLGSRVRELIAGRRLPLTVTSQWPDFLAVLRILTSASQVRPTVLRLATLLEGVPSPG
;
A
#
# COMPACT_ATOMS: atom_id res chain seq x y z
N MET A 1 5.82 1.63 1.42
CA MET A 1 5.95 2.28 2.74
C MET A 1 4.60 2.87 3.10
N ALA A 2 4.16 2.72 4.35
CA ALA A 2 2.88 3.29 4.79
C ALA A 2 2.90 4.83 4.83
N PRO A 3 1.79 5.51 4.45
CA PRO A 3 1.71 6.99 4.39
C PRO A 3 2.14 7.71 5.66
N GLU A 4 1.75 7.21 6.83
CA GLU A 4 2.07 7.78 8.13
C GLU A 4 3.56 7.71 8.47
N LEU A 5 4.28 6.68 8.00
CA LEU A 5 5.73 6.58 8.19
C LEU A 5 6.44 7.58 7.29
N ALA A 6 5.99 7.73 6.04
CA ALA A 6 6.51 8.75 5.15
C ALA A 6 6.26 10.16 5.71
N ALA A 7 5.06 10.44 6.22
CA ALA A 7 4.74 11.71 6.85
C ALA A 7 5.61 12.00 8.08
N ALA A 8 5.88 11.01 8.93
CA ALA A 8 6.78 11.15 10.06
C ALA A 8 8.22 11.52 9.63
N ILE A 9 8.72 10.88 8.56
CA ILE A 9 10.05 11.17 7.98
C ILE A 9 10.11 12.61 7.45
N GLU A 10 9.12 13.02 6.65
CA GLU A 10 9.08 14.35 6.05
C GLU A 10 8.89 15.46 7.10
N ALA A 11 8.23 15.16 8.22
CA ALA A 11 8.14 16.05 9.38
C ALA A 11 9.42 16.05 10.27
N GLY A 12 10.46 15.30 9.90
CA GLY A 12 11.73 15.27 10.62
C GLY A 12 11.75 14.39 11.88
N HIS A 13 10.70 13.63 12.17
CA HIS A 13 10.65 12.76 13.34
C HIS A 13 11.63 11.59 13.19
N ARG A 14 12.60 11.48 14.11
CA ARG A 14 13.58 10.40 14.15
C ARG A 14 13.84 9.96 15.60
N PRO A 15 13.86 8.65 15.91
CA PRO A 15 13.59 7.53 15.00
C PRO A 15 12.10 7.43 14.63
N VAL A 16 11.81 6.93 13.43
CA VAL A 16 10.43 6.65 13.01
C VAL A 16 9.98 5.36 13.68
N LYS A 17 8.87 5.40 14.42
CA LYS A 17 8.30 4.23 15.07
C LYS A 17 7.42 3.45 14.09
N VAL A 18 7.84 2.24 13.75
CA VAL A 18 7.00 1.29 12.99
C VAL A 18 5.87 0.79 13.88
N THR A 19 4.67 0.65 13.30
CA THR A 19 3.46 0.23 14.02
C THR A 19 2.84 -1.00 13.37
N PRO A 20 2.02 -1.78 14.10
CA PRO A 20 1.30 -2.90 13.51
C PRO A 20 0.43 -2.51 12.30
N ALA A 21 -0.17 -1.32 12.33
CA ALA A 21 -0.93 -0.81 11.18
C ALA A 21 -0.04 -0.60 9.95
N ALA A 22 1.18 -0.07 10.13
CA ALA A 22 2.15 0.10 9.05
C ALA A 22 2.58 -1.25 8.46
N GLU A 23 2.74 -2.28 9.29
CA GLU A 23 3.02 -3.65 8.85
C GLU A 23 1.85 -4.23 8.02
N VAL A 24 0.60 -4.01 8.44
CA VAL A 24 -0.59 -4.43 7.66
C VAL A 24 -0.61 -3.77 6.27
N HIS A 25 -0.22 -2.50 6.18
CA HIS A 25 -0.10 -1.82 4.88
C HIS A 25 0.99 -2.48 4.01
N THR A 26 2.16 -2.76 4.59
CA THR A 26 3.25 -3.45 3.87
C THR A 26 2.81 -4.83 3.40
N LEU A 27 2.19 -5.63 4.27
CA LEU A 27 1.68 -6.96 3.94
C LEU A 27 0.65 -6.91 2.81
N ALA A 28 -0.34 -6.02 2.90
CA ALA A 28 -1.36 -5.88 1.85
C ALA A 28 -0.75 -5.46 0.51
N ALA A 29 0.25 -4.56 0.51
CA ALA A 29 0.96 -4.18 -0.72
C ALA A 29 1.78 -5.33 -1.31
N THR A 30 2.42 -6.15 -0.47
CA THR A 30 3.18 -7.34 -0.91
C THR A 30 2.24 -8.41 -1.47
N LEU A 31 1.10 -8.67 -0.83
CA LEU A 31 0.10 -9.61 -1.35
C LEU A 31 -0.48 -9.14 -2.70
N TRP A 32 -0.71 -7.84 -2.86
CA TRP A 32 -1.13 -7.26 -4.13
C TRP A 32 -0.09 -7.53 -5.23
N HIS A 33 1.19 -7.30 -4.93
CA HIS A 33 2.27 -7.55 -5.87
C HIS A 33 2.42 -9.03 -6.21
N ALA A 34 2.33 -9.91 -5.21
CA ALA A 34 2.36 -11.35 -5.42
C ALA A 34 1.21 -11.84 -6.32
N ALA A 35 0.00 -11.29 -6.14
CA ALA A 35 -1.17 -11.69 -6.92
C ALA A 35 -1.18 -11.14 -8.36
N THR A 36 -0.65 -9.94 -8.58
CA THR A 36 -0.82 -9.21 -9.86
C THR A 36 0.48 -8.95 -10.62
N GLY A 37 1.63 -9.22 -10.02
CA GLY A 37 2.95 -8.86 -10.55
C GLY A 37 3.25 -7.36 -10.55
N THR A 38 2.35 -6.51 -10.04
CA THR A 38 2.49 -5.04 -10.05
C THR A 38 2.29 -4.47 -8.65
N TRP A 39 2.90 -3.31 -8.34
CA TRP A 39 2.65 -2.65 -7.06
C TRP A 39 1.27 -1.98 -7.04
N PRO A 40 0.61 -1.85 -5.85
CA PRO A 40 -0.72 -1.25 -5.74
C PRO A 40 -0.74 0.25 -6.08
N PHE A 41 0.41 0.92 -6.07
CA PHE A 41 0.52 2.34 -6.41
C PHE A 41 1.52 2.58 -7.55
N GLY A 42 1.24 3.59 -8.36
CA GLY A 42 2.09 4.01 -9.48
C GLY A 42 3.37 4.72 -9.05
N TYR A 43 4.37 3.97 -8.57
CA TYR A 43 5.67 4.53 -8.12
C TYR A 43 6.59 4.98 -9.27
N ALA A 44 6.34 4.54 -10.51
CA ALA A 44 7.14 4.90 -11.69
C ALA A 44 6.88 6.34 -12.19
N GLY A 45 6.08 7.14 -11.47
CA GLY A 45 5.91 8.56 -11.77
C GLY A 45 5.29 8.86 -13.13
N GLY A 46 4.26 8.12 -13.56
CA GLY A 46 3.43 8.42 -14.76
C GLY A 46 4.14 8.51 -16.12
N LYS A 47 5.47 8.52 -16.17
CA LYS A 47 6.31 8.74 -17.37
C LYS A 47 7.11 7.49 -17.77
N GLY A 48 6.81 6.34 -17.19
CA GLY A 48 7.51 5.10 -17.45
C GLY A 48 8.85 4.97 -16.71
N PRO A 49 9.50 3.80 -16.82
CA PRO A 49 10.71 3.45 -16.06
C PRO A 49 11.93 4.33 -16.37
N GLU A 50 11.90 5.13 -17.44
CA GLU A 50 13.01 5.96 -17.90
C GLU A 50 13.19 7.26 -17.10
N HIS A 51 12.20 7.63 -16.28
CA HIS A 51 12.26 8.79 -15.40
C HIS A 51 11.84 8.43 -13.96
N PRO A 52 12.67 7.67 -13.23
CA PRO A 52 12.36 7.29 -11.86
C PRO A 52 12.25 8.53 -10.97
N LEU A 53 11.21 8.57 -10.15
CA LEU A 53 11.07 9.60 -9.12
C LEU A 53 12.20 9.49 -8.11
N LEU A 54 12.79 10.62 -7.71
CA LEU A 54 13.73 10.67 -6.60
C LEU A 54 13.07 10.12 -5.32
N GLY A 55 13.84 9.42 -4.48
CA GLY A 55 13.31 8.80 -3.27
C GLY A 55 12.63 9.76 -2.30
N SER A 56 13.10 11.01 -2.20
CA SER A 56 12.42 12.09 -1.45
C SER A 56 11.06 12.43 -2.05
N ARG A 57 11.01 12.63 -3.38
CA ARG A 57 9.76 12.94 -4.08
C ARG A 57 8.73 11.80 -3.96
N VAL A 58 9.18 10.55 -4.02
CA VAL A 58 8.30 9.39 -3.77
C VAL A 58 7.72 9.46 -2.35
N ARG A 59 8.54 9.73 -1.33
CA ARG A 59 8.05 9.86 0.05
C ARG A 59 7.06 11.00 0.23
N GLU A 60 7.31 12.17 -0.36
CA GLU A 60 6.35 13.29 -0.34
C GLU A 60 4.99 12.93 -0.96
N LEU A 61 5.00 12.12 -2.03
CA LEU A 61 3.77 11.65 -2.67
C LEU A 61 3.06 10.60 -1.81
N ILE A 62 3.81 9.68 -1.19
CA ILE A 62 3.29 8.69 -0.25
C ILE A 62 2.67 9.37 0.98
N ALA A 63 3.39 10.31 1.60
CA ALA A 63 2.95 11.06 2.78
C ALA A 63 1.65 11.82 2.50
N GLY A 64 1.57 12.45 1.32
CA GLY A 64 0.37 13.16 0.87
C GLY A 64 -0.74 12.27 0.32
N ARG A 65 -0.57 10.93 0.27
CA ARG A 65 -1.52 9.99 -0.36
C ARG A 65 -1.88 10.36 -1.81
N ARG A 66 -0.90 10.87 -2.56
CA ARG A 66 -1.07 11.40 -3.93
C ARG A 66 -0.72 10.41 -5.04
N LEU A 67 -0.31 9.19 -4.67
CA LEU A 67 0.00 8.17 -5.67
C LEU A 67 -1.30 7.52 -6.18
N PRO A 68 -1.48 7.37 -7.50
CA PRO A 68 -2.64 6.70 -8.05
C PRO A 68 -2.59 5.21 -7.72
N LEU A 69 -3.76 4.62 -7.46
CA LEU A 69 -3.91 3.18 -7.33
C LEU A 69 -3.78 2.53 -8.72
N THR A 70 -3.03 1.44 -8.82
CA THR A 70 -2.92 0.67 -10.05
C THR A 70 -4.26 -0.01 -10.35
N VAL A 71 -4.67 0.01 -11.63
CA VAL A 71 -5.88 -0.67 -12.12
C VAL A 71 -5.48 -1.99 -12.76
N THR A 72 -6.13 -3.09 -12.34
CA THR A 72 -6.00 -4.42 -12.93
C THR A 72 -7.34 -5.16 -12.84
N SER A 73 -7.60 -6.05 -13.79
CA SER A 73 -8.79 -6.89 -13.85
C SER A 73 -8.61 -8.24 -13.14
N GLN A 74 -7.39 -8.56 -12.68
CA GLN A 74 -7.10 -9.83 -12.02
C GLN A 74 -7.68 -9.83 -10.60
N TRP A 75 -8.42 -10.89 -10.27
CA TRP A 75 -8.82 -11.25 -8.89
C TRP A 75 -9.52 -10.09 -8.16
N PRO A 76 -10.62 -9.53 -8.72
CA PRO A 76 -11.20 -8.27 -8.26
C PRO A 76 -11.64 -8.31 -6.79
N ASP A 77 -12.19 -9.43 -6.31
CA ASP A 77 -12.65 -9.58 -4.93
C ASP A 77 -11.48 -9.63 -3.93
N PHE A 78 -10.41 -10.35 -4.28
CA PHE A 78 -9.18 -10.38 -3.49
C PHE A 78 -8.55 -8.98 -3.38
N LEU A 79 -8.45 -8.27 -4.50
CA LEU A 79 -7.90 -6.91 -4.51
C LEU A 79 -8.80 -5.91 -3.80
N ALA A 80 -10.13 -6.11 -3.80
CA ALA A 80 -11.06 -5.29 -3.04
C ALA A 80 -10.77 -5.37 -1.54
N VAL A 81 -10.45 -6.56 -1.00
CA VAL A 81 -10.00 -6.70 0.39
C VAL A 81 -8.68 -5.97 0.61
N LEU A 82 -7.69 -6.13 -0.27
CA LEU A 82 -6.38 -5.50 -0.10
C LEU A 82 -6.39 -3.97 -0.17
N ARG A 83 -7.45 -3.34 -0.70
CA ARG A 83 -7.63 -1.87 -0.68
C ARG A 83 -7.65 -1.26 0.72
N ILE A 84 -7.74 -2.05 1.79
CA ILE A 84 -7.49 -1.60 3.18
C ILE A 84 -6.17 -0.83 3.33
N LEU A 85 -5.18 -1.07 2.45
CA LEU A 85 -3.92 -0.33 2.43
C LEU A 85 -4.09 1.18 2.22
N THR A 86 -5.23 1.62 1.66
CA THR A 86 -5.60 3.03 1.43
C THR A 86 -6.22 3.70 2.67
N SER A 87 -6.62 2.91 3.66
CA SER A 87 -7.29 3.40 4.87
C SER A 87 -6.34 4.22 5.76
N ALA A 88 -6.91 5.07 6.62
CA ALA A 88 -6.15 5.71 7.70
C ALA A 88 -5.52 4.64 8.61
N SER A 89 -4.37 4.92 9.23
CA SER A 89 -3.68 3.91 10.08
C SER A 89 -4.53 3.47 11.27
N GLN A 90 -5.40 4.36 11.76
CA GLN A 90 -6.27 4.19 12.92
C GLN A 90 -7.47 3.27 12.64
N VAL A 91 -7.84 3.13 11.37
CA VAL A 91 -8.97 2.29 10.95
C VAL A 91 -8.52 1.06 10.14
N ARG A 92 -7.21 0.93 9.90
CA ARG A 92 -6.65 -0.27 9.26
C ARG A 92 -6.91 -1.49 10.18
N PRO A 93 -7.35 -2.63 9.62
CA PRO A 93 -7.60 -3.82 10.41
C PRO A 93 -6.29 -4.37 11.00
N THR A 94 -6.42 -5.24 12.00
CA THR A 94 -5.32 -6.07 12.45
C THR A 94 -4.94 -7.11 11.38
N VAL A 95 -3.75 -7.71 11.50
CA VAL A 95 -3.33 -8.81 10.62
C VAL A 95 -4.32 -9.98 10.68
N LEU A 96 -4.80 -10.34 11.88
CA LEU A 96 -5.79 -11.40 12.05
C LEU A 96 -7.09 -11.08 11.32
N ARG A 97 -7.58 -9.84 11.42
CA ARG A 97 -8.80 -9.43 10.72
C ARG A 97 -8.60 -9.42 9.20
N LEU A 98 -7.42 -9.03 8.71
CA LEU A 98 -7.08 -9.15 7.29
C LEU A 98 -7.13 -10.61 6.83
N ALA A 99 -6.52 -11.54 7.59
CA ALA A 99 -6.54 -12.96 7.25
C ALA A 99 -7.98 -13.50 7.13
N THR A 100 -8.85 -13.21 8.11
CA THR A 100 -10.27 -13.59 8.06
C THR A 100 -11.00 -12.99 6.86
N LEU A 101 -10.69 -11.75 6.46
CA LEU A 101 -11.30 -11.15 5.27
C LEU A 101 -10.85 -11.86 3.99
N LEU A 102 -9.59 -12.29 3.92
CA LEU A 102 -9.03 -13.00 2.77
C LEU A 102 -9.57 -14.43 2.65
N GLU A 103 -9.77 -15.13 3.76
CA GLU A 103 -10.41 -16.46 3.79
C GLU A 103 -11.84 -16.43 3.27
N GLY A 104 -12.55 -15.30 3.43
CA GLY A 104 -13.90 -15.10 2.91
C GLY A 104 -13.97 -14.75 1.42
N VAL A 105 -12.84 -14.59 0.73
CA VAL A 105 -12.82 -14.29 -0.71
C VAL A 105 -13.11 -15.58 -1.48
N PRO A 106 -14.10 -15.58 -2.41
CA PRO A 106 -14.35 -16.74 -3.25
C PRO A 106 -13.12 -17.07 -4.10
N SER A 107 -12.78 -18.35 -4.22
CA SER A 107 -11.77 -18.79 -5.18
C SER A 107 -12.19 -18.37 -6.59
N PRO A 108 -11.26 -17.86 -7.43
CA PRO A 108 -11.56 -17.67 -8.85
C PRO A 108 -11.90 -19.04 -9.45
N GLY A 109 -13.15 -19.19 -9.88
CA GLY A 109 -13.63 -20.35 -10.62
C GLY A 109 -13.08 -20.42 -12.03
#